data_AF-A0A3B0QA13-F1
#
_entry.id   AF-A0A3B0QA13-F1
#
_cell.length_a   1.000
_cell.length_b   1.000
_cell.length_c   1.000
_cell.angle_alpha   90.00
_cell.angle_beta   90.00
_cell.angle_gamma   90.00
#
_symmetry.space_group_name_H-M   'P 1'
#
loop_
_entity.id
_entity.type
_entity.pdbx_description
1 polymer ?
#
loop_
_entity_poly.entity_id
_entity_poly.type
_entity_poly.pdbx_seq_one_letter_code
_entity_poly.pdbx_strand_id
1 'polypeptide(L)'
;MIIFGVVLTFYFVFYMVYLGLDKAVLNGEGSSSVNFARIFRVGMGLTGVIMFTVGTFFNRVGSSLSSLIYYARTVVPLAQDGFIPGIFAKKSKKTGEYRNAIIFVAIFSISSMLIFTTIPYFLGIEDQFGAVLNAGNIVFLMQYLLTMSTILYLSRKDKTFVVPIW
;
A
#
# COMPACT_ATOMS: atom_id res chain seq x y z
N MET A 1 -4.71 -2.30 -20.05
CA MET A 1 -5.13 -0.97 -20.60
C MET A 1 -6.48 -0.48 -20.06
N ILE A 2 -7.55 -1.29 -20.07
CA ILE A 2 -8.87 -0.87 -19.55
C ILE A 2 -8.81 -0.48 -18.06
N ILE A 3 -8.11 -1.27 -17.23
CA ILE A 3 -7.94 -0.98 -15.80
C ILE A 3 -7.25 0.37 -15.59
N PHE A 4 -6.20 0.67 -16.38
CA PHE A 4 -5.52 1.96 -16.33
C PHE A 4 -6.46 3.12 -16.65
N GLY A 5 -7.27 3.00 -17.72
CA GLY A 5 -8.26 4.02 -18.08
C GLY A 5 -9.31 4.24 -16.99
N VAL A 6 -9.80 3.17 -16.36
CA VAL A 6 -10.75 3.27 -15.24
C VAL A 6 -10.12 3.98 -14.04
N VAL A 7 -8.92 3.56 -13.63
CA VAL A 7 -8.20 4.19 -12.51
C VAL A 7 -7.95 5.66 -12.79
N LEU A 8 -7.44 6.01 -13.98
CA LEU A 8 -7.19 7.39 -14.38
C LEU A 8 -8.47 8.23 -14.32
N THR A 9 -9.58 7.71 -14.86
CA THR A 9 -10.87 8.41 -14.88
C THR A 9 -11.37 8.64 -13.46
N PHE A 10 -11.32 7.63 -12.59
CA PHE A 10 -11.70 7.78 -11.18
C PHE A 10 -10.86 8.85 -10.49
N TYR A 11 -9.53 8.76 -10.58
CA TYR A 11 -8.64 9.76 -9.98
C TYR A 11 -8.94 11.17 -10.50
N PHE A 12 -9.12 11.32 -11.81
CA PHE A 12 -9.39 12.61 -12.45
C PHE A 12 -10.73 13.21 -12.00
N VAL A 13 -11.81 12.42 -11.98
CA VAL A 13 -13.13 12.88 -11.56
C VAL A 13 -13.11 13.32 -10.10
N PHE A 14 -12.56 12.49 -9.20
CA PHE A 14 -12.48 12.85 -7.78
C PHE A 14 -11.60 14.08 -7.55
N TYR A 15 -10.48 14.20 -8.29
CA TYR A 15 -9.63 15.39 -8.24
C TYR A 15 -10.38 16.67 -8.65
N MET A 16 -11.17 16.61 -9.72
CA MET A 16 -12.01 17.73 -10.15
C MET A 16 -13.06 18.10 -9.11
N VAL A 17 -13.69 17.10 -8.47
CA VAL A 17 -14.63 17.33 -7.35
C VAL A 17 -13.91 18.01 -6.18
N TYR A 18 -12.69 17.59 -5.85
CA TYR A 18 -11.91 18.19 -4.76
C TYR A 18 -11.47 19.62 -5.03
N LEU A 19 -11.14 19.96 -6.28
CA LEU A 19 -10.83 21.35 -6.66
C LEU A 19 -12.03 22.29 -6.47
N GLY A 20 -13.26 21.79 -6.60
CA GLY A 20 -14.49 22.56 -6.39
C GLY A 20 -14.91 22.72 -4.93
N LEU A 21 -14.22 22.07 -3.98
CA LEU A 21 -14.54 22.15 -2.55
C LEU A 21 -13.75 23.25 -1.85
N ASP A 22 -14.43 24.00 -0.98
CA ASP A 22 -13.79 25.08 -0.20
C ASP A 22 -12.68 24.51 0.71
N LYS A 23 -11.51 25.14 0.67
CA LYS A 23 -10.34 24.78 1.49
C LYS A 23 -10.65 24.85 2.98
N ALA A 24 -11.60 25.69 3.42
CA ALA A 24 -12.05 25.75 4.81
C ALA A 24 -12.78 24.47 5.28
N VAL A 25 -13.42 23.74 4.35
CA VAL A 25 -14.10 22.46 4.62
C VAL A 25 -13.10 21.30 4.63
N LEU A 26 -11.99 21.41 3.89
CA LEU A 26 -10.99 20.35 3.75
C LEU A 26 -9.88 20.41 4.81
N ASN A 27 -9.45 21.62 5.18
CA ASN A 27 -8.36 21.83 6.12
C ASN A 27 -8.94 22.36 7.44
N GLY A 28 -8.72 21.63 8.54
CA GLY A 28 -8.75 22.27 9.86
C GLY A 28 -7.67 23.36 9.90
N GLU A 29 -7.94 24.48 10.56
CA GLU A 29 -6.96 25.56 10.73
C GLU A 29 -5.59 24.98 11.10
N GLY A 30 -4.57 25.21 10.26
CA GLY A 30 -3.19 24.84 10.52
C GLY A 30 -2.73 23.43 10.14
N SER A 31 -3.56 22.56 9.54
CA SER A 31 -3.13 21.20 9.14
C SER A 31 -2.90 21.08 7.62
N SER A 32 -1.73 20.61 7.21
CA SER A 32 -1.37 20.32 5.80
C SER A 32 -2.08 19.08 5.22
N SER A 33 -2.84 18.36 6.03
CA SER A 33 -3.52 17.11 5.66
C SER A 33 -5.04 17.28 5.59
N VAL A 34 -5.64 16.77 4.51
CA VAL A 34 -7.08 16.86 4.25
C VAL A 34 -7.86 15.98 5.22
N ASN A 35 -8.77 16.57 6.00
CA ASN A 35 -9.63 15.83 6.92
C ASN A 35 -10.95 15.42 6.26
N PHE A 36 -10.94 14.26 5.59
CA PHE A 36 -12.11 13.72 4.89
C PHE A 36 -13.32 13.49 5.80
N ALA A 37 -13.14 13.25 7.11
CA ALA A 37 -14.26 13.08 8.03
C ALA A 37 -15.13 14.35 8.13
N ARG A 38 -14.55 15.54 7.87
CA ARG A 38 -15.28 16.81 7.88
C ARG A 38 -16.27 16.91 6.72
N ILE A 39 -15.95 16.36 5.55
CA ILE A 39 -16.87 16.30 4.39
C ILE A 39 -18.13 15.52 4.76
N PHE A 40 -17.97 14.36 5.39
CA PHE A 40 -19.09 13.53 5.85
C PHE A 40 -19.87 14.20 7.00
N ARG A 41 -19.19 14.96 7.86
CA ARG A 41 -19.83 15.74 8.93
C ARG A 41 -20.72 16.86 8.37
N VAL A 42 -20.28 17.56 7.34
CA VAL A 42 -21.06 18.64 6.71
C VAL A 42 -22.27 18.06 5.97
N GLY A 43 -22.11 16.95 5.24
CA GLY A 43 -23.20 16.36 4.47
C GLY A 43 -24.26 15.63 5.30
N MET A 44 -23.83 14.83 6.29
CA MET A 44 -24.70 13.88 7.00
C MET A 44 -24.61 13.99 8.53
N GLY A 45 -23.95 15.02 9.06
CA GLY A 45 -23.81 15.23 10.50
C GLY A 45 -23.02 14.13 11.20
N LEU A 46 -23.40 13.80 12.44
CA LEU A 46 -22.72 12.79 13.26
C LEU A 46 -22.81 11.39 12.63
N THR A 47 -23.94 11.04 12.03
CA THR A 47 -24.16 9.75 11.37
C THR A 47 -23.17 9.53 10.23
N GLY A 48 -22.88 10.57 9.43
CA GLY A 48 -21.89 10.52 8.37
C GLY A 48 -20.48 10.21 8.88
N VAL A 49 -20.09 10.82 10.00
CA VAL A 49 -18.79 10.58 10.63
C VAL A 49 -18.68 9.14 11.13
N ILE A 50 -19.74 8.61 11.75
CA ILE A 50 -19.77 7.21 12.22
C ILE A 50 -19.65 6.25 11.04
N MET A 51 -20.44 6.44 9.97
CA MET A 51 -20.37 5.61 8.76
C MET A 51 -18.99 5.67 8.12
N PHE A 52 -18.40 6.86 7.99
CA PHE A 52 -17.06 7.04 7.44
C PHE A 52 -16.00 6.29 8.28
N THR A 53 -16.08 6.41 9.61
CA THR A 53 -15.12 5.79 10.53
C THR A 53 -15.21 4.27 10.45
N VAL A 54 -16.42 3.71 10.56
CA VAL A 54 -16.66 2.26 10.49
C VAL A 54 -16.28 1.72 9.11
N GLY A 55 -16.70 2.37 8.04
CA GLY A 55 -16.40 1.97 6.67
C GLY A 55 -14.89 1.97 6.39
N THR A 56 -14.20 3.03 6.80
CA THR A 56 -12.73 3.14 6.63
C THR A 56 -12.01 2.08 7.46
N PHE A 57 -12.47 1.80 8.68
CA PHE A 57 -11.90 0.76 9.52
C PHE A 57 -11.98 -0.61 8.86
N PHE A 58 -13.17 -1.05 8.45
CA PHE A 58 -13.35 -2.35 7.81
C PHE A 58 -12.61 -2.45 6.46
N ASN A 59 -12.62 -1.37 5.67
CA ASN A 59 -11.87 -1.32 4.43
C ASN A 59 -10.36 -1.49 4.67
N ARG A 60 -9.79 -0.79 5.66
CA ARG A 60 -8.36 -0.92 6.00
C ARG A 60 -8.02 -2.30 6.53
N VAL A 61 -8.83 -2.88 7.40
CA VAL A 61 -8.62 -4.23 7.94
C VAL A 61 -8.69 -5.27 6.81
N GLY A 62 -9.72 -5.22 5.97
CA GLY A 62 -9.88 -6.13 4.85
C GLY A 62 -8.76 -6.03 3.82
N SER A 63 -8.38 -4.80 3.46
CA SER A 63 -7.25 -4.55 2.55
C SER A 63 -5.93 -5.06 3.14
N SER A 64 -5.69 -4.82 4.42
CA SER A 64 -4.46 -5.27 5.10
C SER A 64 -4.38 -6.80 5.13
N LEU A 65 -5.44 -7.49 5.51
CA LEU A 65 -5.49 -8.96 5.51
C LEU A 65 -5.23 -9.54 4.11
N SER A 66 -5.83 -8.95 3.08
CA SER A 66 -5.62 -9.39 1.69
C SER A 66 -4.18 -9.17 1.25
N SER A 67 -3.58 -8.03 1.62
CA SER A 67 -2.20 -7.70 1.28
C SER A 67 -1.18 -8.63 1.93
N LEU A 68 -1.45 -9.18 3.13
CA LEU A 68 -0.56 -10.15 3.78
C LEU A 68 -0.36 -11.40 2.92
N ILE A 69 -1.41 -11.88 2.25
CA ILE A 69 -1.34 -13.04 1.36
C ILE A 69 -0.51 -12.70 0.12
N TYR A 70 -0.72 -11.51 -0.46
CA TYR A 70 0.04 -11.03 -1.59
C TYR A 70 1.55 -10.94 -1.28
N TYR A 71 1.93 -10.28 -0.19
CA TYR A 71 3.32 -10.15 0.23
C TYR A 71 3.94 -11.50 0.64
N ALA A 72 3.16 -12.43 1.19
CA ALA A 72 3.67 -13.78 1.46
C ALA A 72 4.10 -14.48 0.15
N ARG A 73 3.38 -14.25 -0.95
CA ARG A 73 3.71 -14.81 -2.26
C ARG A 73 4.93 -14.15 -2.91
N THR A 74 5.34 -12.96 -2.50
CA THR A 74 6.62 -12.35 -2.95
C THR A 74 7.82 -12.90 -2.18
N VAL A 75 7.61 -13.36 -0.93
CA VAL A 75 8.66 -14.00 -0.10
C VAL A 75 8.97 -15.42 -0.57
N VAL A 76 7.98 -16.13 -1.10
CA VAL A 76 8.13 -17.54 -1.51
C VAL A 76 9.20 -17.77 -2.58
N PRO A 77 9.26 -17.03 -3.70
CA PRO A 77 10.32 -17.20 -4.70
C PRO A 77 11.71 -17.03 -4.10
N LEU A 78 11.91 -16.05 -3.21
CA LEU A 78 13.20 -15.84 -2.52
C LEU A 78 13.60 -17.06 -1.68
N ALA A 79 12.62 -17.75 -1.07
CA ALA A 79 12.86 -18.97 -0.31
C ALA A 79 13.11 -20.19 -1.20
N GLN A 80 12.51 -20.23 -2.39
CA GLN A 80 12.74 -21.29 -3.39
C GLN A 80 14.13 -21.18 -4.01
N ASP A 81 14.59 -19.96 -4.24
CA ASP A 81 15.92 -19.66 -4.79
C ASP A 81 17.04 -19.71 -3.73
N GLY A 82 16.70 -19.98 -2.46
CA GLY A 82 17.67 -20.15 -1.37
C GLY A 82 18.21 -18.86 -0.76
N PHE A 83 17.66 -17.68 -1.09
CA PHE A 83 18.05 -16.41 -0.48
C PHE A 83 17.60 -16.26 0.97
N ILE A 84 16.54 -16.97 1.36
CA ILE A 84 16.01 -17.02 2.73
C ILE A 84 15.66 -18.48 3.09
N PRO A 85 15.42 -18.80 4.37
CA PRO A 85 15.09 -20.16 4.79
C PRO A 85 13.94 -20.77 3.99
N GLY A 86 14.18 -21.92 3.37
CA GLY A 86 13.20 -22.66 2.55
C GLY A 86 11.93 -23.09 3.31
N ILE A 87 11.89 -22.92 4.63
CA ILE A 87 10.71 -23.11 5.48
C ILE A 87 9.55 -22.21 5.04
N PHE A 88 9.83 -21.04 4.46
CA PHE A 88 8.81 -20.10 3.97
C PHE A 88 8.17 -20.54 2.66
N ALA A 89 8.85 -21.35 1.84
CA ALA A 89 8.29 -21.91 0.61
C ALA A 89 7.36 -23.11 0.84
N LYS A 90 7.26 -23.62 2.09
CA LYS A 90 6.43 -24.79 2.41
C LYS A 90 4.94 -24.43 2.37
N LYS A 91 4.18 -25.14 1.54
CA LYS A 91 2.72 -25.08 1.50
C LYS A 91 2.08 -25.90 2.61
N SER A 92 0.99 -25.38 3.17
CA SER A 92 0.12 -26.11 4.08
C SER A 92 -0.67 -27.19 3.32
N LYS A 93 -0.65 -28.43 3.82
CA LYS A 93 -1.42 -29.54 3.23
C LYS A 93 -2.93 -29.33 3.25
N LYS A 94 -3.45 -28.55 4.20
CA LYS A 94 -4.90 -28.34 4.40
C LYS A 94 -5.47 -27.20 3.57
N THR A 95 -4.68 -26.14 3.36
CA THR A 95 -5.18 -24.89 2.75
C THR A 95 -4.47 -24.54 1.44
N GLY A 96 -3.39 -25.24 1.08
CA GLY A 96 -2.56 -24.92 -0.10
C GLY A 96 -1.71 -23.66 0.04
N GLU A 97 -1.91 -22.88 1.12
CA GLU A 97 -1.28 -21.58 1.35
C GLU A 97 0.06 -21.66 2.09
N TYR A 98 0.88 -20.61 1.92
CA TYR A 98 2.22 -20.49 2.49
C TYR A 98 2.19 -19.96 3.93
N ARG A 99 1.67 -20.77 4.86
CA ARG A 99 1.44 -20.37 6.26
C ARG A 99 2.66 -19.69 6.90
N ASN A 100 3.85 -20.24 6.73
CA ASN A 100 5.05 -19.69 7.35
C ASN A 100 5.45 -18.34 6.76
N ALA A 101 5.29 -18.16 5.45
CA ALA A 101 5.51 -16.86 4.79
C ALA A 101 4.47 -15.83 5.24
N ILE A 102 3.19 -16.22 5.40
CA ILE A 102 2.13 -15.33 5.91
C ILE A 102 2.45 -14.87 7.34
N ILE A 103 2.84 -15.80 8.22
CA ILE A 103 3.22 -15.47 9.60
C ILE A 103 4.43 -14.53 9.62
N PHE A 104 5.45 -14.83 8.81
CA PHE A 104 6.63 -13.98 8.69
C PHE A 104 6.27 -12.56 8.26
N VAL A 105 5.48 -12.41 7.19
CA VAL A 105 5.03 -11.10 6.70
C VAL A 105 4.18 -10.38 7.74
N ALA A 106 3.31 -11.08 8.47
CA ALA A 106 2.49 -10.47 9.51
C ALA A 106 3.36 -9.92 10.66
N ILE A 107 4.31 -10.72 11.15
CA ILE A 107 5.27 -10.28 12.19
C ILE A 107 6.07 -9.09 11.68
N PHE A 108 6.62 -9.19 10.48
CA PHE A 108 7.40 -8.11 9.86
C PHE A 108 6.59 -6.83 9.70
N SER A 109 5.32 -6.93 9.31
CA SER A 109 4.41 -5.79 9.16
C SER A 109 4.12 -5.12 10.50
N ILE A 110 3.83 -5.89 11.55
CA ILE A 110 3.60 -5.37 12.90
C ILE A 110 4.87 -4.70 13.43
N SER A 111 6.02 -5.36 13.31
CA SER A 111 7.30 -4.79 13.72
C SER A 111 7.61 -3.50 12.96
N SER A 112 7.35 -3.46 11.66
CA SER A 112 7.53 -2.27 10.84
C SER A 112 6.61 -1.14 11.28
N MET A 113 5.32 -1.41 11.56
CA MET A 113 4.39 -0.40 12.07
C MET A 113 4.88 0.22 13.38
N LEU A 114 5.39 -0.60 14.31
CA LEU A 114 5.97 -0.11 15.56
C LEU A 114 7.19 0.76 15.28
N ILE A 115 8.15 0.27 14.48
CA ILE A 115 9.38 1.01 14.16
C ILE A 115 9.06 2.35 13.48
N PHE A 116 8.20 2.36 12.46
CA PHE A 116 7.84 3.57 11.71
C PHE A 116 6.91 4.52 12.47
N THR A 117 6.34 4.11 13.59
CA THR A 117 5.63 5.02 14.51
C THR A 117 6.56 5.56 15.58
N THR A 118 7.36 4.69 16.18
CA THR A 118 8.23 5.01 17.31
C THR A 118 9.42 5.88 16.92
N ILE A 119 10.07 5.59 15.78
CA ILE A 119 11.24 6.37 15.33
C ILE A 119 10.88 7.85 15.07
N PRO A 120 9.88 8.18 14.23
CA PRO A 120 9.53 9.58 13.99
C PRO A 120 9.07 10.31 15.25
N TYR A 121 8.41 9.60 16.17
CA TYR A 121 8.00 10.14 17.47
C TYR A 121 9.20 10.58 18.31
N PHE A 122 10.23 9.74 18.45
CA PHE A 122 11.43 10.11 19.21
C PHE A 122 12.30 11.16 18.50
N LEU A 123 12.23 11.26 17.17
CA LEU A 123 12.92 12.28 16.39
C LEU A 123 12.18 13.64 16.37
N GLY A 124 11.01 13.74 17.00
CA GLY A 124 10.22 14.98 17.03
C GLY A 124 9.67 15.39 15.65
N ILE A 125 9.47 14.43 14.75
CA ILE A 125 8.90 14.72 13.42
C ILE A 125 7.41 15.00 13.57
N GLU A 126 6.99 16.23 13.28
CA GLU A 126 5.59 16.65 13.36
C GLU A 126 4.72 15.96 12.30
N ASP A 127 5.18 15.90 11.04
CA ASP A 127 4.50 15.19 9.95
C ASP A 127 5.04 13.78 9.74
N GLN A 128 4.75 12.90 10.69
CA GLN A 128 5.15 11.50 10.64
C GLN A 128 4.56 10.78 9.41
N PHE A 129 3.33 11.12 9.04
CA PHE A 129 2.65 10.51 7.90
C PHE A 129 3.33 10.87 6.58
N GLY A 130 3.61 12.16 6.36
CA GLY A 130 4.32 12.62 5.16
C GLY A 130 5.73 12.04 5.07
N ALA A 131 6.45 11.96 6.19
CA ALA A 131 7.79 11.36 6.23
C ALA A 131 7.78 9.87 5.82
N VAL A 132 6.86 9.08 6.38
CA VAL A 132 6.71 7.65 6.05
C VAL A 132 6.27 7.47 4.59
N LEU A 133 5.35 8.31 4.10
CA LEU A 133 4.87 8.28 2.71
C LEU A 133 6.00 8.56 1.72
N ASN A 134 6.84 9.57 2.00
CA ASN A 134 8.00 9.90 1.18
C ASN A 134 9.04 8.77 1.17
N ALA A 135 9.34 8.19 2.33
CA ALA A 135 10.24 7.04 2.41
C ALA A 135 9.72 5.85 1.59
N GLY A 136 8.43 5.55 1.69
CA GLY A 136 7.77 4.51 0.88
C GLY A 136 7.88 4.78 -0.62
N ASN A 137 7.63 6.01 -1.06
CA ASN A 137 7.74 6.40 -2.46
C ASN A 137 9.16 6.20 -3.03
N ILE A 138 10.20 6.50 -2.25
CA ILE A 138 11.59 6.26 -2.65
C ILE A 138 11.85 4.77 -2.86
N VAL A 139 11.36 3.92 -1.95
CA VAL A 139 11.52 2.46 -2.06
C VAL A 139 10.80 1.93 -3.31
N PHE A 140 9.57 2.37 -3.56
CA PHE A 140 8.82 1.97 -4.76
C PHE A 140 9.50 2.45 -6.04
N LEU A 141 10.04 3.67 -6.06
CA LEU A 141 10.79 4.19 -7.20
C LEU A 141 12.01 3.30 -7.50
N MET A 142 12.79 2.95 -6.46
CA MET A 142 13.93 2.06 -6.62
C MET A 142 13.52 0.68 -7.12
N GLN A 143 12.43 0.12 -6.59
CA GLN A 143 11.88 -1.16 -7.05
C GLN A 143 11.52 -1.09 -8.54
N TYR A 144 10.86 -0.03 -9.00
CA TYR A 144 10.51 0.13 -10.41
C TYR A 144 11.74 0.28 -11.30
N LEU A 145 12.73 1.08 -10.89
CA LEU A 145 13.97 1.26 -11.65
C LEU A 145 14.73 -0.06 -11.81
N LEU A 146 14.86 -0.84 -10.73
CA LEU A 146 15.52 -2.15 -10.77
C LEU A 146 14.75 -3.16 -11.63
N THR A 147 13.41 -3.13 -11.55
CA THR A 147 12.55 -4.01 -12.36
C THR A 147 12.69 -3.69 -13.85
N MET A 148 12.62 -2.41 -14.22
CA MET A 148 12.82 -1.98 -15.62
C MET A 148 14.22 -2.36 -16.11
N SER A 149 15.26 -2.12 -15.30
CA SER A 149 16.64 -2.47 -15.65
C SER A 149 16.81 -3.96 -15.88
N THR A 150 16.23 -4.79 -15.01
CA THR A 150 16.23 -6.26 -15.14
C THR A 150 15.52 -6.71 -16.41
N ILE A 151 14.33 -6.18 -16.69
CA ILE A 151 13.55 -6.53 -17.90
C ILE A 151 14.31 -6.13 -19.17
N LEU A 152 14.91 -4.93 -19.21
CA LEU A 152 15.71 -4.47 -20.35
C LEU A 152 16.95 -5.35 -20.57
N TYR A 153 17.63 -5.73 -19.49
CA TYR A 153 18.76 -6.65 -19.58
C TYR A 153 18.32 -8.03 -20.10
N LEU A 154 17.22 -8.57 -19.56
CA LEU A 154 16.70 -9.88 -19.95
C LEU A 154 16.26 -9.89 -21.41
N SER A 155 15.54 -8.85 -21.86
CA SER A 155 15.10 -8.70 -23.25
C SER A 155 16.26 -8.60 -24.24
N ARG A 156 17.38 -8.00 -23.85
CA ARG A 156 18.60 -7.97 -24.67
C ARG A 156 19.34 -9.31 -24.71
N LYS A 157 19.33 -10.04 -23.58
CA LYS A 157 20.05 -11.31 -23.44
C LYS A 157 19.29 -12.49 -24.02
N ASP A 158 17.97 -12.51 -23.86
CA ASP A 158 17.11 -13.62 -24.23
C ASP A 158 15.96 -13.13 -25.11
N LYS A 159 16.10 -13.35 -26.42
CA LYS A 159 15.12 -12.90 -27.43
C LYS A 159 13.79 -13.65 -27.37
N THR A 160 13.70 -14.70 -26.57
CA THR A 160 12.48 -15.49 -26.37
C THR A 160 11.60 -14.95 -25.25
N PHE A 161 12.10 -14.01 -24.45
CA PHE A 161 11.34 -13.40 -23.36
C PHE A 161 10.32 -12.41 -23.92
N VAL A 162 9.05 -12.83 -23.94
CA VAL A 162 7.92 -11.97 -24.32
C VAL A 162 7.32 -11.38 -23.04
N VAL A 163 7.32 -10.05 -22.95
CA VAL A 163 6.63 -9.36 -21.86
C VAL A 163 5.12 -9.53 -22.06
N PRO A 164 4.41 -10.16 -21.14
CA PRO A 164 2.98 -10.34 -21.28
C PRO A 164 2.23 -9.03 -21.13
N ILE A 165 1.31 -8.77 -22.05
CA ILE A 165 0.45 -7.58 -22.09
C ILE A 165 -0.92 -7.97 -21.50
N TRP A 166 -1.02 -8.06 -20.17
CA TRP A 166 -2.32 -8.13 -19.47
C TRP A 166 -2.58 -6.83 -18.71
#